data_AF-A0A1A6HGS1-F1
#
_entry.id   AF-A0A1A6HGS1-F1
#
_cell.length_a   1.000
_cell.length_b   1.000
_cell.length_c   1.000
_cell.angle_alpha   90.00
_cell.angle_beta   90.00
_cell.angle_gamma   90.00
#
_symmetry.space_group_name_H-M   'P 1'
#
loop_
_entity.id
_entity.type
_entity.pdbx_description
1 polymer ?
#
loop_
_entity_poly.entity_id
_entity_poly.type
_entity_poly.pdbx_seq_one_letter_code
_entity_poly.pdbx_strand_id
1 'polypeptide(L)' 'EIAFWGGMTIVYKSSIDLLLYVVGSSSENELMLMSVLACLFDSLSHILRKNVERRWLLENMDGAFLVLDEIVDGG' A
#
# COMPACT_ATOMS: atom_id res chain seq x y z
N GLU A 1 -2.70 -0.60 -10.66
CA GLU A 1 -3.77 -1.26 -11.43
C GLU A 1 -4.96 -1.49 -10.51
N ILE A 2 -6.15 -1.72 -11.09
CA ILE A 2 -7.39 -1.92 -10.35
C ILE A 2 -7.96 -3.27 -10.77
N ALA A 3 -8.45 -4.05 -9.82
CA ALA A 3 -9.11 -5.32 -10.03
C ALA A 3 -10.36 -5.42 -9.16
N PHE A 4 -11.36 -6.16 -9.64
CA PHE A 4 -12.55 -6.49 -8.87
C PHE A 4 -12.58 -7.99 -8.64
N TRP A 5 -12.64 -8.41 -7.37
CA TRP A 5 -12.64 -9.82 -7.02
C TRP A 5 -13.39 -10.06 -5.71
N GLY A 6 -14.28 -11.06 -5.71
CA GLY A 6 -15.02 -11.44 -4.49
C GLY A 6 -15.93 -10.36 -3.92
N GLY A 7 -16.41 -9.41 -4.73
CA GLY A 7 -17.19 -8.26 -4.22
C GLY A 7 -16.34 -7.15 -3.59
N MET A 8 -15.02 -7.19 -3.79
CA MET A 8 -14.07 -6.21 -3.27
C MET A 8 -13.41 -5.47 -4.43
N THR A 9 -13.14 -4.19 -4.18
CA THR A 9 -12.32 -3.35 -5.06
C THR A 9 -10.88 -3.44 -4.57
N ILE A 10 -9.97 -3.89 -5.44
CA ILE A 10 -8.56 -4.08 -5.13
C ILE A 10 -7.75 -3.14 -6.01
N VAL A 11 -6.96 -2.28 -5.39
CA VAL A 11 -5.95 -1.49 -6.10
C VAL A 11 -4.58 -2.00 -5.72
N TYR A 12 -3.69 -2.12 -6.69
CA TYR A 12 -2.36 -2.68 -6.44
C TYR A 12 -1.25 -2.05 -7.28
N LYS A 13 -0.03 -2.15 -6.76
CA LYS A 13 1.19 -1.67 -7.39
C LYS A 13 2.32 -2.66 -7.12
N SER A 14 3.05 -3.02 -8.17
CA SER A 14 4.27 -3.82 -8.05
C SER A 14 5.51 -2.93 -7.93
N SER A 15 6.53 -3.43 -7.24
CA SER A 15 7.87 -2.84 -7.17
C SER A 15 8.90 -3.93 -6.99
N ILE A 16 9.82 -4.10 -7.94
CA ILE A 16 10.90 -5.11 -7.94
C ILE A 16 10.38 -6.53 -7.60
N ASP A 17 10.39 -6.92 -6.32
CA ASP A 17 9.96 -8.21 -5.78
C ASP A 17 8.83 -8.11 -4.72
N LEU A 18 8.14 -6.97 -4.68
CA LEU A 18 6.98 -6.66 -3.82
C LEU A 18 5.73 -6.38 -4.64
N LEU A 19 4.58 -6.81 -4.12
CA LEU A 19 3.26 -6.36 -4.54
C LEU A 19 2.54 -5.74 -3.34
N LEU A 20 2.13 -4.48 -3.50
CA LEU A 20 1.36 -3.74 -2.51
C LEU A 20 -0.10 -3.70 -2.96
N TYR A 21 -1.00 -3.94 -2.01
CA TYR A 21 -2.44 -3.99 -2.24
C TYR A 21 -3.16 -3.08 -1.24
N VAL A 22 -4.19 -2.39 -1.69
CA VAL A 22 -5.22 -1.79 -0.84
C VAL A 22 -6.55 -2.38 -1.29
N VAL A 23 -7.34 -2.85 -0.34
CA VAL A 23 -8.57 -3.60 -0.59
C VAL A 23 -9.71 -2.87 0.13
N GLY A 24 -10.74 -2.50 -0.61
CA GLY A 24 -11.93 -1.85 -0.09
C GLY A 24 -13.21 -2.58 -0.50
N SER A 25 -14.32 -2.21 0.11
CA SER A 25 -15.65 -2.66 -0.30
C SER A 25 -15.94 -2.27 -1.76
N SER A 26 -16.85 -2.99 -2.43
CA SER A 26 -17.29 -2.63 -3.79
C SER A 26 -17.94 -1.25 -3.89
N SER A 27 -18.37 -0.68 -2.75
CA SER A 27 -18.97 0.66 -2.68
C SER A 27 -17.94 1.76 -2.42
N GLU A 28 -16.69 1.42 -2.09
CA GLU A 28 -15.65 2.43 -1.87
C GLU A 28 -15.30 3.19 -3.14
N ASN A 29 -14.90 4.44 -2.97
CA ASN A 29 -14.36 5.24 -4.06
C ASN A 29 -12.97 4.73 -4.47
N GLU A 30 -12.85 4.25 -5.71
CA GLU A 30 -11.59 3.71 -6.25
C GLU A 30 -10.44 4.72 -6.20
N LEU A 31 -10.70 6.02 -6.39
CA LEU A 31 -9.68 7.07 -6.32
C LEU A 31 -9.15 7.24 -4.90
N MET A 32 -10.00 7.04 -3.89
CA MET A 32 -9.58 7.07 -2.50
C MET A 32 -8.64 5.90 -2.20
N LEU A 33 -9.01 4.67 -2.60
CA LEU A 33 -8.13 3.50 -2.45
C LEU A 33 -6.79 3.70 -3.19
N MET A 34 -6.82 4.27 -4.40
CA MET A 34 -5.61 4.61 -5.15
C MET A 34 -4.75 5.63 -4.42
N SER A 35 -5.34 6.61 -3.74
CA SER A 35 -4.61 7.61 -2.96
C SER A 35 -3.93 7.01 -1.73
N VAL A 36 -4.58 6.07 -1.04
CA VAL A 36 -4.00 5.30 0.07
C VAL A 36 -2.80 4.49 -0.43
N LEU A 37 -2.95 3.77 -1.55
CA LEU A 37 -1.87 2.98 -2.14
C LEU A 37 -0.69 3.86 -2.57
N ALA A 38 -0.96 5.02 -3.17
CA ALA A 38 0.07 5.97 -3.56
C ALA A 38 0.81 6.52 -2.34
N CYS A 39 0.07 6.94 -1.30
CA CYS A 39 0.63 7.44 -0.06
C CYS A 39 1.51 6.39 0.65
N LEU A 40 1.06 5.13 0.70
CA LEU A 40 1.83 4.03 1.24
C LEU A 40 3.13 3.82 0.46
N PHE A 41 3.05 3.75 -0.87
CA PHE A 41 4.23 3.55 -1.71
C PHE A 41 5.24 4.70 -1.58
N ASP A 42 4.77 5.95 -1.60
CA ASP A 42 5.63 7.12 -1.52
C ASP A 42 6.29 7.25 -0.12
N SER A 43 5.54 6.97 0.95
CA SER A 43 6.05 6.93 2.31
C SER A 43 7.10 5.83 2.52
N LEU A 44 6.83 4.61 2.03
CA LEU A 44 7.80 3.51 2.05
C LEU A 44 9.04 3.85 1.20
N SER A 45 8.85 4.44 0.02
CA SER A 45 9.96 4.92 -0.82
C SER A 45 10.82 5.94 -0.08
N HIS A 46 10.22 6.82 0.72
CA HIS A 46 10.96 7.80 1.51
C HIS A 46 11.81 7.15 2.60
N ILE A 47 11.24 6.23 3.39
CA ILE A 47 11.93 5.58 4.51
C ILE A 47 12.98 4.59 4.00
N LEU A 48 12.69 3.86 2.93
CA LEU A 48 13.57 2.87 2.32
C LEU A 48 14.57 3.48 1.32
N ARG A 49 14.70 4.82 1.27
CA ARG A 49 15.63 5.56 0.40
C ARG A 49 15.52 5.14 -1.07
N LYS A 50 14.28 5.00 -1.55
CA LYS A 50 13.87 4.58 -2.91
C LYS A 50 14.10 3.11 -3.26
N ASN A 51 14.59 2.29 -2.33
CA ASN A 51 14.74 0.84 -2.52
C ASN A 51 13.53 0.08 -1.97
N VAL A 52 12.39 0.21 -2.65
CA VAL A 52 11.15 -0.50 -2.27
C VAL A 52 11.21 -1.95 -2.78
N GLU A 53 11.98 -2.78 -2.08
CA GLU A 53 12.11 -4.23 -2.30
C GLU A 53 12.02 -4.98 -0.97
N ARG A 54 11.76 -6.28 -1.05
CA ARG A 54 11.44 -7.14 0.09
C ARG A 54 12.50 -7.08 1.19
N ARG A 55 13.77 -7.08 0.82
CA ARG A 55 14.88 -7.04 1.79
C ARG A 55 14.81 -5.79 2.65
N TRP A 56 14.76 -4.61 2.04
CA TRP A 56 14.75 -3.33 2.78
C TRP A 56 13.48 -3.15 3.58
N LEU A 57 12.33 -3.59 3.06
CA LEU A 57 11.07 -3.57 3.79
C LEU A 57 11.17 -4.43 5.06
N LEU A 58 11.70 -5.67 4.95
CA LEU A 58 11.87 -6.57 6.08
C LEU A 58 12.85 -6.04 7.14
N GLU A 59 13.91 -5.34 6.71
CA GLU A 59 14.87 -4.70 7.61
C GLU A 59 14.29 -3.46 8.34
N ASN A 60 13.21 -2.85 7.83
CA ASN A 60 12.60 -1.63 8.38
C ASN A 60 11.09 -1.79 8.68
N MET A 61 10.66 -2.99 9.07
CA MET A 61 9.24 -3.33 9.29
C MET A 61 8.56 -2.42 10.32
N ASP A 62 9.24 -2.05 11.39
CA ASP A 62 8.67 -1.18 12.43
C ASP A 62 8.27 0.19 11.86
N GLY A 63 9.12 0.76 10.98
CA GLY A 63 8.81 2.00 10.28
C GLY A 63 7.66 1.85 9.28
N ALA A 64 7.57 0.70 8.61
CA ALA A 64 6.46 0.39 7.72
C ALA A 64 5.13 0.28 8.48
N PHE A 65 5.13 -0.32 9.68
CA PHE A 65 3.93 -0.38 10.53
C PHE A 65 3.49 0.99 11.02
N LEU A 66 4.43 1.86 11.40
CA LEU A 66 4.10 3.25 11.77
C LEU A 66 3.49 4.02 10.59
N VAL A 67 4.04 3.85 9.38
CA VAL A 67 3.45 4.44 8.17
C VAL A 67 2.02 3.95 7.96
N LEU A 68 1.76 2.66 8.13
CA LEU A 68 0.41 2.11 7.97
C LEU A 68 -0.57 2.68 9.01
N ASP A 69 -0.15 2.77 10.27
CA ASP A 69 -0.95 3.33 11.39
C ASP A 69 -1.34 4.79 11.14
N GLU A 70 -0.44 5.59 10.57
CA GLU A 70 -0.68 7.00 10.26
C GLU A 70 -1.53 7.22 8.99
N ILE A 71 -1.60 6.24 8.08
CA ILE A 71 -2.39 6.37 6.84
C ILE A 71 -3.85 5.98 7.06
N VAL A 72 -4.11 4.92 7.84
CA VAL A 72 -5.47 4.38 8.04
C VAL A 72 -5.70 4.06 9.52
N ASP A 73 -6.67 4.73 10.13
CA ASP A 73 -7.17 4.43 11.47
C ASP A 73 -8.53 3.73 11.39
N GLY A 74 -8.62 2.51 11.93
CA GLY A 74 -9.87 1.75 12.02
C GLY A 74 -10.33 1.02 10.74
N GLY A 75 -9.57 1.10 9.66
CA GLY A 75 -9.90 0.49 8.36
C GLY A 75 -10.75 1.38 7.48
#